data_AF-A0A970XIW6-F1
#
_entry.id   AF-A0A970XIW6-F1
#
_cell.length_a   1.000
_cell.length_b   1.000
_cell.length_c   1.000
_cell.angle_alpha   90.00
_cell.angle_beta   90.00
_cell.angle_gamma   90.00
#
_symmetry.space_group_name_H-M   'P 1'
#
loop_
_entity.id
_entity.type
_entity.pdbx_description
1 polymer ?
#
loop_
_entity_poly.entity_id
_entity_poly.type
_entity_poly.pdbx_seq_one_letter_code
_entity_poly.pdbx_strand_id
1 'polypeptide(L)'
;KLGRLLYSPKDMNTAFKNKLTERNWKECITSYYITSDTSLARATLALMPEDQKSIIEQAGKIAMRAYNQTDFVKNRVAIEVQFGKYPFVAYDLFVKHMAFFIGDKIDVGIEILPMKELQLNMSSGVGCYEGEVYNVIRQGRNTPAVPLVIIGIAP
;
A
#
# COMPACT_ATOMS: atom_id res chain seq x y z
N LYS A 1 5.23 28.53 0.75
CA LYS A 1 4.88 28.83 -0.65
C LYS A 1 3.64 29.72 -0.68
N LEU A 2 3.73 30.96 -0.18
CA LEU A 2 2.55 31.83 -0.07
C LEU A 2 2.25 32.45 -1.45
N GLY A 3 0.99 32.39 -1.90
CA GLY A 3 0.54 33.04 -3.14
C GLY A 3 0.85 32.34 -4.47
N ARG A 4 1.42 31.12 -4.46
CA ARG A 4 1.64 30.33 -5.68
C ARG A 4 0.45 29.40 -5.95
N LEU A 5 0.05 29.28 -7.22
CA LEU A 5 -0.81 28.19 -7.70
C LEU A 5 -0.01 26.89 -7.68
N LEU A 6 -0.59 25.84 -7.06
CA LEU A 6 0.04 24.54 -6.85
C LEU A 6 -0.93 23.44 -7.28
N TYR A 7 -0.39 22.27 -7.62
CA TYR A 7 -1.19 21.08 -7.87
C TYR A 7 -1.82 20.59 -6.56
N SER A 8 -3.11 20.30 -6.63
CA SER A 8 -3.92 19.83 -5.50
C SER A 8 -3.90 18.30 -5.45
N PRO A 9 -3.34 17.68 -4.39
CA PRO A 9 -3.37 16.23 -4.21
C PRO A 9 -4.79 15.67 -4.23
N LYS A 10 -5.75 16.40 -3.67
CA LYS A 10 -7.16 16.01 -3.62
C LYS A 10 -7.77 15.90 -5.02
N ASP A 11 -7.50 16.88 -5.87
CA ASP A 11 -8.06 16.91 -7.22
C ASP A 11 -7.39 15.86 -8.11
N MET A 12 -6.08 15.67 -7.96
CA MET A 12 -5.35 14.60 -8.64
C MET A 12 -5.84 13.21 -8.22
N ASN A 13 -6.01 12.95 -6.92
CA ASN A 13 -6.56 11.70 -6.42
C ASN A 13 -7.97 11.44 -6.97
N THR A 14 -8.79 12.49 -7.05
CA THR A 14 -10.14 12.40 -7.62
C THR A 14 -10.10 12.08 -9.13
N ALA A 15 -9.20 12.69 -9.88
CA ALA A 15 -9.01 12.41 -11.30
C ALA A 15 -8.60 10.95 -11.55
N PHE A 16 -7.63 10.43 -10.79
CA PHE A 16 -7.23 9.02 -10.87
C PHE A 16 -8.37 8.08 -10.47
N LYS A 17 -9.05 8.38 -9.35
CA LYS A 17 -10.18 7.58 -8.87
C LYS A 17 -11.27 7.44 -9.94
N ASN A 18 -11.65 8.53 -10.60
CA ASN A 18 -12.64 8.51 -11.66
C ASN A 18 -12.18 7.59 -12.82
N LYS A 19 -10.94 7.76 -13.29
CA LYS A 19 -10.40 6.98 -14.42
C LYS A 19 -10.18 5.50 -14.12
N LEU A 20 -9.80 5.16 -12.89
CA LEU A 20 -9.64 3.77 -12.46
C LEU A 20 -11.02 3.11 -12.25
N THR A 21 -11.97 3.82 -11.65
CA THR A 21 -13.34 3.31 -11.47
C THR A 21 -14.04 3.08 -12.81
N GLU A 22 -13.90 3.99 -13.78
CA GLU A 22 -14.37 3.81 -15.18
C GLU A 22 -13.83 2.51 -15.83
N ARG A 23 -12.66 2.04 -15.37
CA ARG A 23 -11.98 0.83 -15.87
C ARG A 23 -12.23 -0.40 -15.00
N ASN A 24 -13.22 -0.35 -14.11
CA ASN A 24 -13.61 -1.43 -13.20
C ASN A 24 -12.52 -1.85 -12.20
N TRP A 25 -11.67 -0.91 -11.79
CA TRP A 25 -10.86 -1.09 -10.57
C TRP A 25 -11.77 -0.89 -9.36
N LYS A 26 -11.66 -1.76 -8.36
CA LYS A 26 -12.58 -1.80 -7.22
C LYS A 26 -11.82 -1.81 -5.90
N GLU A 27 -12.47 -1.29 -4.88
CA GLU A 27 -12.00 -1.40 -3.50
C GLU A 27 -11.89 -2.88 -3.09
N CYS A 28 -10.85 -3.20 -2.33
CA CYS A 28 -10.64 -4.52 -1.79
C CYS A 28 -10.20 -4.43 -0.33
N ILE A 29 -10.66 -5.38 0.49
CA ILE A 29 -10.29 -5.52 1.88
C ILE A 29 -9.69 -6.91 2.08
N THR A 30 -8.57 -6.97 2.79
CA THR A 30 -7.99 -8.21 3.30
C THR A 30 -8.05 -8.17 4.83
N SER A 31 -8.75 -9.12 5.44
CA SER A 31 -8.82 -9.29 6.90
C SER A 31 -7.79 -10.31 7.36
N TYR A 32 -7.31 -10.17 8.58
CA TYR A 32 -6.39 -11.12 9.22
C TYR A 32 -6.50 -11.00 10.75
N TYR A 33 -5.91 -11.95 11.47
CA TYR A 33 -5.84 -11.95 12.93
C TYR A 33 -4.41 -11.76 13.40
N ILE A 34 -4.20 -10.79 14.29
CA ILE A 34 -2.91 -10.53 14.93
C ILE A 34 -2.89 -11.10 16.34
N THR A 35 -1.68 -11.38 16.84
CA THR A 35 -1.43 -11.84 18.20
C THR A 35 -0.08 -11.32 18.68
N SER A 36 0.12 -11.24 20.00
CA SER A 36 1.41 -10.85 20.60
C SER A 36 2.43 -11.99 20.58
N ASP A 37 2.01 -13.23 20.33
CA ASP A 37 2.90 -14.38 20.20
C ASP A 37 3.54 -14.42 18.82
N THR A 38 4.84 -14.10 18.73
CA THR A 38 5.54 -14.00 17.44
C THR A 38 5.68 -15.33 16.70
N SER A 39 5.66 -16.46 17.40
CA SER A 39 5.75 -17.79 16.78
C SER A 39 4.43 -18.14 16.10
N LEU A 40 3.31 -17.88 16.77
CA LEU A 40 1.99 -18.02 16.16
C LEU A 40 1.79 -17.03 15.01
N ALA A 41 2.20 -15.77 15.17
CA ALA A 41 2.10 -14.77 14.10
C ALA A 41 2.81 -15.20 12.81
N ARG A 42 3.99 -15.83 12.92
CA ARG A 42 4.69 -16.41 11.75
C ARG A 42 3.98 -17.64 11.20
N ALA A 43 3.49 -18.52 12.06
CA ALA A 43 2.84 -19.77 11.65
C ALA A 43 1.49 -19.54 10.94
N THR A 44 0.77 -18.49 11.30
CA THR A 44 -0.57 -18.21 10.76
C THR A 44 -0.58 -17.22 9.60
N LEU A 45 0.55 -16.58 9.28
CA LEU A 45 0.64 -15.43 8.38
C LEU A 45 -0.01 -15.66 7.00
N ALA A 46 0.16 -16.86 6.43
CA ALA A 46 -0.35 -17.23 5.09
C ALA A 46 -1.69 -17.99 5.13
N LEU A 47 -2.29 -18.17 6.30
CA LEU A 47 -3.55 -18.90 6.45
C LEU A 47 -4.76 -17.99 6.23
N MET A 48 -5.92 -18.59 5.97
CA MET A 48 -7.18 -17.87 5.90
C MET A 48 -7.57 -17.32 7.28
N PRO A 49 -8.28 -16.18 7.38
CA PRO A 49 -8.50 -15.48 8.66
C PRO A 49 -9.15 -16.36 9.74
N GLU A 50 -10.03 -17.25 9.35
CA GLU A 50 -10.74 -18.20 10.20
C GLU A 50 -9.78 -19.22 10.82
N ASP A 51 -8.81 -19.71 10.04
CA ASP A 51 -7.77 -20.62 10.52
C ASP A 51 -6.76 -19.87 11.40
N GLN A 52 -6.40 -18.63 11.03
CA GLN A 52 -5.54 -17.77 11.86
C GLN A 52 -6.14 -17.61 13.26
N LYS A 53 -7.43 -17.23 13.33
CA LYS A 53 -8.16 -17.08 14.59
C LYS A 53 -8.17 -18.39 15.37
N SER A 54 -8.58 -19.48 14.71
CA SER A 54 -8.72 -20.80 15.34
C SER A 54 -7.41 -21.28 15.97
N ILE A 55 -6.28 -21.20 15.24
CA ILE A 55 -4.96 -21.63 15.72
C ILE A 55 -4.48 -20.77 16.89
N ILE A 56 -4.67 -19.45 16.81
CA ILE A 56 -4.26 -18.53 17.88
C ILE A 56 -5.07 -18.80 19.16
N GLU A 57 -6.39 -18.97 19.06
CA GLU A 57 -7.28 -19.21 20.20
C GLU A 57 -7.05 -20.61 20.81
N GLN A 58 -6.82 -21.65 19.99
CA GLN A 58 -6.50 -23.00 20.47
C GLN A 58 -5.17 -23.06 21.24
N ALA A 59 -4.22 -22.17 20.92
CA ALA A 59 -2.97 -22.01 21.66
C ALA A 59 -3.13 -21.20 22.96
N GLY A 60 -4.37 -20.84 23.34
CA GLY A 60 -4.66 -20.05 24.53
C GLY A 60 -4.21 -18.59 24.43
N LYS A 61 -4.05 -18.06 23.22
CA LYS A 61 -3.66 -16.66 22.96
C LYS A 61 -4.85 -15.84 22.47
N ILE A 62 -4.74 -14.53 22.59
CA ILE A 62 -5.76 -13.59 22.10
C ILE A 62 -5.53 -13.37 20.60
N ALA A 63 -6.58 -13.63 19.82
CA ALA A 63 -6.65 -13.30 18.39
C ALA A 63 -7.41 -11.99 18.21
N MET A 64 -6.75 -10.96 17.68
CA MET A 64 -7.37 -9.65 17.42
C MET A 64 -7.56 -9.47 15.91
N ARG A 65 -8.81 -9.21 15.48
CA ARG A 65 -9.10 -8.97 14.07
C ARG A 65 -8.53 -7.63 13.62
N ALA A 66 -7.84 -7.63 12.48
CA ALA A 66 -7.32 -6.46 11.79
C ALA A 66 -7.63 -6.56 10.29
N TYR A 67 -7.43 -5.46 9.56
CA TYR A 67 -7.62 -5.45 8.10
C TYR A 67 -6.76 -4.38 7.43
N ASN A 68 -6.45 -4.61 6.16
CA ASN A 68 -5.99 -3.58 5.23
C ASN A 68 -7.02 -3.39 4.13
N GLN A 69 -7.13 -2.15 3.65
CA GLN A 69 -8.02 -1.76 2.58
C GLN A 69 -7.22 -1.01 1.52
N THR A 70 -7.48 -1.29 0.25
CA THR A 70 -6.93 -0.57 -0.89
C THR A 70 -8.06 -0.20 -1.86
N ASP A 71 -7.94 0.94 -2.51
CA ASP A 71 -9.00 1.52 -3.32
C ASP A 71 -9.12 0.87 -4.71
N PHE A 72 -8.04 0.30 -5.23
CA PHE A 72 -7.97 -0.13 -6.63
C PHE A 72 -7.32 -1.51 -6.78
N VAL A 73 -8.14 -2.56 -6.82
CA VAL A 73 -7.73 -3.92 -7.21
C VAL A 73 -8.47 -4.37 -8.46
N LYS A 74 -7.74 -5.03 -9.36
CA LYS A 74 -8.29 -5.70 -10.53
C LYS A 74 -7.32 -6.79 -10.99
N ASN A 75 -7.83 -7.97 -11.35
CA ASN A 75 -7.03 -9.07 -11.91
C ASN A 75 -5.76 -9.38 -11.09
N ARG A 76 -5.88 -9.44 -9.76
CA ARG A 76 -4.77 -9.67 -8.82
C ARG A 76 -3.63 -8.64 -8.91
N VAL A 77 -3.95 -7.41 -9.33
CA VAL A 77 -3.06 -6.24 -9.27
C VAL A 77 -3.68 -5.23 -8.33
N ALA A 78 -2.89 -4.65 -7.42
CA ALA A 78 -3.29 -3.47 -6.64
C ALA A 78 -2.60 -2.21 -7.19
N ILE A 79 -3.34 -1.10 -7.25
CA ILE A 79 -2.80 0.24 -7.52
C ILE A 79 -3.01 1.10 -6.28
N GLU A 80 -1.95 1.76 -5.83
CA GLU A 80 -2.00 2.86 -4.88
C GLU A 80 -1.58 4.15 -5.59
N VAL A 81 -2.37 5.21 -5.41
CA VAL A 81 -2.09 6.54 -5.94
C VAL A 81 -1.75 7.45 -4.78
N GLN A 82 -0.48 7.79 -4.62
CA GLN A 82 0.02 8.42 -3.40
C GLN A 82 0.59 9.82 -3.68
N PHE A 83 -0.29 10.82 -3.54
CA PHE A 83 0.05 12.26 -3.55
C PHE A 83 0.07 12.89 -2.14
N GLY A 84 0.05 12.05 -1.10
CA GLY A 84 0.07 12.42 0.31
C GLY A 84 1.47 12.47 0.91
N LYS A 85 1.52 12.46 2.25
CA LYS A 85 2.78 12.60 3.00
C LYS A 85 3.67 11.37 2.82
N TYR A 86 4.98 11.59 2.76
CA TYR A 86 5.97 10.52 2.57
C TYR A 86 5.83 9.30 3.52
N PRO A 87 5.41 9.40 4.81
CA PRO A 87 5.27 8.22 5.65
C PRO A 87 4.20 7.23 5.16
N PHE A 88 3.18 7.73 4.44
CA PHE A 88 2.13 6.87 3.89
C PHE A 88 2.63 6.06 2.70
N VAL A 89 3.58 6.57 1.91
CA VAL A 89 4.21 5.79 0.83
C VAL A 89 4.94 4.58 1.39
N ALA A 90 5.70 4.76 2.47
CA ALA A 90 6.37 3.65 3.12
C ALA A 90 5.36 2.62 3.68
N TYR A 91 4.24 3.09 4.22
CA TYR A 91 3.16 2.20 4.67
C TYR A 91 2.54 1.42 3.50
N ASP A 92 2.28 2.06 2.37
CA ASP A 92 1.71 1.41 1.19
C ASP A 92 2.65 0.32 0.65
N LEU A 93 3.94 0.65 0.47
CA LEU A 93 4.97 -0.26 -0.04
C LEU A 93 5.26 -1.46 0.88
N PHE A 94 5.41 -1.23 2.18
CA PHE A 94 5.88 -2.27 3.12
C PHE A 94 4.78 -2.95 3.93
N VAL A 95 3.59 -2.35 4.01
CA VAL A 95 2.48 -2.91 4.80
C VAL A 95 1.31 -3.29 3.90
N LYS A 96 0.73 -2.37 3.14
CA LYS A 96 -0.49 -2.67 2.37
C LYS A 96 -0.23 -3.67 1.27
N HIS A 97 0.67 -3.38 0.31
CA HIS A 97 0.95 -4.31 -0.79
C HIS A 97 1.38 -5.69 -0.28
N MET A 98 2.19 -5.72 0.79
CA MET A 98 2.58 -6.96 1.47
C MET A 98 1.38 -7.72 2.08
N ALA A 99 0.44 -7.05 2.73
CA ALA A 99 -0.74 -7.69 3.31
C ALA A 99 -1.67 -8.28 2.24
N PHE A 100 -1.84 -7.59 1.11
CA PHE A 100 -2.62 -8.13 -0.02
C PHE A 100 -1.89 -9.28 -0.72
N PHE A 101 -0.56 -9.23 -0.82
CA PHE A 101 0.25 -10.28 -1.43
C PHE A 101 0.25 -11.56 -0.57
N ILE A 102 0.52 -11.43 0.73
CA ILE A 102 0.49 -12.57 1.67
C ILE A 102 -0.92 -13.12 1.83
N GLY A 103 -1.94 -12.26 1.82
CA GLY A 103 -3.36 -12.67 1.85
C GLY A 103 -3.87 -13.25 0.53
N ASP A 104 -2.98 -13.56 -0.42
CA ASP A 104 -3.27 -14.17 -1.73
C ASP A 104 -4.33 -13.38 -2.56
N LYS A 105 -4.32 -12.05 -2.44
CA LYS A 105 -5.25 -11.15 -3.16
C LYS A 105 -4.63 -10.54 -4.40
N ILE A 106 -3.32 -10.33 -4.39
CA ILE A 106 -2.57 -9.76 -5.50
C ILE A 106 -1.28 -10.54 -5.75
N ASP A 107 -0.80 -10.48 -6.99
CA ASP A 107 0.51 -11.01 -7.40
C ASP A 107 1.54 -9.88 -7.56
N VAL A 108 1.06 -8.63 -7.78
CA VAL A 108 1.90 -7.44 -7.98
C VAL A 108 1.20 -6.19 -7.47
N GLY A 109 1.97 -5.30 -6.84
CA GLY A 109 1.53 -3.96 -6.44
C GLY A 109 2.06 -2.89 -7.39
N ILE A 110 1.29 -1.84 -7.61
CA ILE A 110 1.68 -0.67 -8.39
C ILE A 110 1.58 0.55 -7.48
N GLU A 111 2.64 1.36 -7.43
CA GLU A 111 2.71 2.59 -6.66
C GLU A 111 2.87 3.77 -7.62
N ILE A 112 1.89 4.67 -7.69
CA ILE A 112 1.94 5.88 -8.52
C ILE A 112 2.32 7.07 -7.63
N LEU A 113 3.46 7.68 -7.95
CA LEU A 113 4.06 8.78 -7.20
C LEU A 113 4.32 9.99 -8.10
N PRO A 114 4.34 11.22 -7.56
CA PRO A 114 4.79 12.36 -8.32
C PRO A 114 6.32 12.30 -8.48
N MET A 115 6.81 12.59 -9.67
CA MET A 115 8.24 12.94 -9.88
C MET A 115 8.60 14.16 -9.04
N LYS A 116 9.90 14.36 -8.74
CA LYS A 116 10.35 15.50 -7.93
C LYS A 116 9.89 16.83 -8.51
N GLU A 117 9.91 16.96 -9.83
CA GLU A 117 9.45 18.17 -10.54
C GLU A 117 7.97 18.49 -10.29
N LEU A 118 7.10 17.47 -10.22
CA LEU A 118 5.70 17.64 -9.85
C LEU A 118 5.55 17.97 -8.36
N GLN A 119 6.26 17.22 -7.50
CA GLN A 119 6.25 17.43 -6.05
C GLN A 119 6.69 18.86 -5.65
N LEU A 120 7.65 19.45 -6.37
CA LEU A 120 8.09 20.84 -6.18
C LEU A 120 6.98 21.86 -6.46
N ASN A 121 5.93 21.48 -7.18
CA ASN A 121 4.74 22.28 -7.46
C ASN A 121 3.52 21.84 -6.62
N MET A 122 3.72 21.06 -5.55
CA MET A 122 2.69 20.63 -4.60
C MET A 122 2.94 21.19 -3.18
N SER A 123 2.06 20.86 -2.23
CA SER A 123 2.25 21.12 -0.80
C SER A 123 3.52 20.47 -0.23
N SER A 124 4.05 21.00 0.86
CA SER A 124 5.26 20.45 1.51
C SER A 124 5.00 19.07 2.12
N GLY A 125 6.05 18.24 2.19
CA GLY A 125 6.04 16.92 2.82
C GLY A 125 5.38 15.81 2.00
N VAL A 126 4.98 16.08 0.75
CA VAL A 126 4.53 15.06 -0.19
C VAL A 126 5.72 14.19 -0.61
N GLY A 127 5.54 12.87 -0.64
CA GLY A 127 6.57 11.93 -1.12
C GLY A 127 6.84 12.12 -2.61
N CYS A 128 8.03 11.73 -3.11
CA CYS A 128 8.35 11.79 -4.54
C CYS A 128 9.03 10.51 -5.00
N TYR A 129 8.81 10.15 -6.26
CA TYR A 129 9.33 8.95 -6.90
C TYR A 129 10.81 8.67 -6.57
N GLU A 130 11.68 9.66 -6.76
CA GLU A 130 13.13 9.52 -6.58
C GLU A 130 13.49 9.17 -5.13
N GLY A 131 12.79 9.78 -4.16
CA GLY A 131 13.00 9.52 -2.75
C GLY A 131 12.54 8.12 -2.34
N GLU A 132 11.40 7.69 -2.87
CA GLU A 132 10.78 6.41 -2.48
C GLU A 132 11.43 5.22 -3.17
N VAL A 133 11.84 5.36 -4.44
CA VAL A 133 12.70 4.38 -5.10
C VAL A 133 14.02 4.25 -4.36
N TYR A 134 14.63 5.36 -3.93
CA TYR A 134 15.83 5.31 -3.11
C TYR A 134 15.57 4.59 -1.77
N ASN A 135 14.43 4.82 -1.13
CA ASN A 135 14.04 4.12 0.10
C ASN A 135 13.90 2.60 -0.11
N VAL A 136 13.33 2.15 -1.23
CA VAL A 136 13.20 0.73 -1.58
C VAL A 136 14.57 0.12 -1.86
N ILE A 137 15.38 0.73 -2.72
CA ILE A 137 16.74 0.24 -3.05
C ILE A 137 17.61 0.13 -1.79
N ARG A 138 17.48 1.08 -0.86
CA ARG A 138 18.22 1.09 0.41
C ARG A 138 17.91 -0.10 1.31
N GLN A 139 16.76 -0.75 1.18
CA GLN A 139 16.45 -1.99 1.92
C GLN A 139 17.26 -3.19 1.42
N GLY A 140 17.85 -3.10 0.22
CA GLY A 140 18.55 -4.19 -0.42
C GLY A 140 17.67 -5.02 -1.36
N ARG A 141 18.26 -6.05 -1.96
CA ARG A 141 17.56 -6.90 -2.93
C ARG A 141 16.40 -7.66 -2.26
N ASN A 142 15.34 -7.90 -3.02
CA ASN A 142 14.16 -8.68 -2.62
C ASN A 142 13.37 -8.12 -1.43
N THR A 143 13.49 -6.81 -1.14
CA THR A 143 12.76 -6.15 -0.05
C THR A 143 12.03 -4.91 -0.59
N PRO A 144 10.69 -4.81 -0.48
CA PRO A 144 9.78 -5.83 0.08
C PRO A 144 9.67 -7.07 -0.81
N ALA A 145 9.11 -8.16 -0.26
CA ALA A 145 9.01 -9.44 -0.97
C ALA A 145 7.91 -9.45 -2.06
N VAL A 146 6.92 -8.56 -1.95
CA VAL A 146 5.90 -8.35 -2.99
C VAL A 146 6.55 -7.74 -4.25
N PRO A 147 6.29 -8.28 -5.44
CA PRO A 147 6.67 -7.63 -6.68
C PRO A 147 6.00 -6.26 -6.82
N LEU A 148 6.78 -5.23 -7.18
CA LEU A 148 6.29 -3.85 -7.30
C LEU A 148 6.63 -3.22 -8.64
N VAL A 149 5.72 -2.40 -9.14
CA VAL A 149 5.96 -1.42 -10.20
C VAL A 149 5.77 -0.02 -9.63
N ILE A 150 6.86 0.74 -9.52
CA ILE A 150 6.81 2.12 -9.04
C ILE A 150 6.83 3.05 -10.24
N ILE A 151 5.83 3.92 -10.38
CA ILE A 151 5.63 4.80 -11.52
C ILE A 151 5.69 6.26 -11.05
N GLY A 152 6.69 7.00 -11.54
CA GLY A 152 6.76 8.44 -11.38
C GLY A 152 5.99 9.17 -12.48
N ILE A 153 5.16 10.15 -12.12
CA ILE A 153 4.41 10.98 -13.09
C ILE A 153 4.73 12.47 -12.98
N ALA A 154 4.51 13.20 -14.08
CA ALA A 154 4.67 14.64 -14.18
C ALA A 154 3.54 15.26 -15.05
N PRO A 155 3.36 16.60 -15.02
CA PRO A 155 2.37 17.31 -15.84
C PRO A 155 2.52 17.14 -17.36
#